data_AF-M7T6R2-F1
#
_entry.id   AF-M7T6R2-F1
#
_cell.length_a   1.000
_cell.length_b   1.000
_cell.length_c   1.000
_cell.angle_alpha   90.00
_cell.angle_beta   90.00
_cell.angle_gamma   90.00
#
_symmetry.space_group_name_H-M   'P 1'
#
loop_
_entity.id
_entity.type
_entity.pdbx_description
1 polymer ?
#
loop_
_entity_poly.entity_id
_entity_poly.type
_entity_poly.pdbx_seq_one_letter_code
_entity_poly.pdbx_strand_id
1 'polypeptide(L)'
;MTIAELDGGGALVSIGGPIFRKPGTSRAEFSLAWHKHAQVVIPWFLEFGIVEYVQIHLPDQGDEAPNAEEPTPARRDGGDGGAAERALQKADGVALVRCRSVPSVDGVTRPFGDGLTHPYLEKLVAVDERRFLHEESGVSAVKREPPTLAVPDLEVDEWRRVALRMGGVEHVKIKDAKDVVEGSWWDEWEKLELGIPS
;
A
#
# COMPACT_ATOMS: atom_id res chain seq x y z
N MET A 1 11.76 -13.77 40.03
CA MET A 1 11.40 -12.45 39.48
C MET A 1 12.64 -11.95 38.78
N THR A 2 12.67 -12.11 37.46
CA THR A 2 13.76 -11.66 36.61
C THR A 2 13.07 -10.88 35.50
N ILE A 3 13.11 -9.56 35.60
CA ILE A 3 12.68 -8.66 34.55
C ILE A 3 13.77 -8.78 33.49
N ALA A 4 13.54 -9.64 32.51
CA ALA A 4 14.28 -9.59 31.27
C ALA A 4 13.68 -8.42 30.49
N GLU A 5 14.51 -7.42 30.20
CA GLU A 5 14.25 -6.40 29.19
C GLU A 5 13.83 -7.12 27.90
N LEU A 6 12.53 -7.08 27.61
CA LEU A 6 12.04 -7.34 26.28
C LEU A 6 12.47 -6.15 25.46
N ASP A 7 13.57 -6.32 24.72
CA ASP A 7 13.96 -5.44 23.64
C ASP A 7 12.74 -5.31 22.71
N GLY A 8 11.98 -4.24 22.87
CA GLY A 8 10.61 -4.05 22.36
C GLY A 8 10.54 -3.81 20.85
N GLY A 9 11.52 -4.30 20.10
CA GLY A 9 11.59 -4.23 18.65
C GLY A 9 11.11 -5.53 18.03
N GLY A 10 9.80 -5.76 18.02
CA GLY A 10 9.22 -6.82 17.18
C GLY A 10 9.68 -6.65 15.73
N ALA A 11 9.98 -7.76 15.05
CA ALA A 11 10.46 -7.73 13.66
C ALA A 11 9.51 -6.90 12.78
N LEU A 12 10.08 -5.94 12.03
CA LEU A 12 9.33 -5.14 11.08
C LEU A 12 8.98 -5.99 9.87
N VAL A 13 7.70 -6.04 9.54
CA VAL A 13 7.22 -6.68 8.31
C VAL A 13 6.97 -5.60 7.28
N SER A 14 7.50 -5.81 6.08
CA SER A 14 7.34 -4.89 4.96
C SER A 14 6.43 -5.51 3.92
N ILE A 15 5.40 -4.79 3.51
CA ILE A 15 4.43 -5.19 2.49
C ILE A 15 4.31 -4.08 1.48
N GLY A 16 4.32 -4.41 0.20
CA GLY A 16 4.16 -3.41 -0.83
C GLY A 16 4.03 -4.04 -2.20
N GLY A 17 3.65 -3.22 -3.17
CA GLY A 17 3.44 -3.69 -4.52
C GLY A 17 2.84 -2.66 -5.45
N PRO A 18 2.66 -3.03 -6.72
CA PRO A 18 2.09 -2.16 -7.74
C PRO A 18 0.62 -1.82 -7.44
N ILE A 19 0.24 -0.61 -7.80
CA ILE A 19 -1.13 -0.09 -7.71
C ILE A 19 -1.60 0.30 -9.10
N PHE A 20 -2.79 -0.18 -9.46
CA PHE A 20 -3.42 0.04 -10.76
C PHE A 20 -4.69 0.87 -10.58
N ARG A 21 -4.90 1.85 -11.46
CA ARG A 21 -6.13 2.63 -11.49
C ARG A 21 -7.29 1.83 -12.08
N LYS A 22 -8.50 2.18 -11.66
CA LYS A 22 -9.72 1.64 -12.24
C LYS A 22 -9.87 2.04 -13.72
N PRO A 23 -10.34 1.15 -14.61
CA PRO A 23 -10.57 1.50 -16.01
C PRO A 23 -11.55 2.66 -16.13
N GLY A 24 -11.25 3.62 -17.02
CA GLY A 24 -12.05 4.83 -17.21
C GLY A 24 -11.77 5.96 -16.20
N THR A 25 -10.89 5.74 -15.21
CA THR A 25 -10.40 6.83 -14.35
C THR A 25 -9.18 7.46 -14.99
N SER A 26 -9.14 8.79 -15.13
CA SER A 26 -7.94 9.46 -15.63
C SER A 26 -6.79 9.40 -14.60
N ARG A 27 -5.54 9.57 -15.05
CA ARG A 27 -4.37 9.56 -14.16
C ARG A 27 -4.43 10.66 -13.10
N ALA A 28 -4.95 11.83 -13.48
CA ALA A 28 -5.09 12.97 -12.57
C ALA A 28 -6.15 12.70 -11.50
N GLU A 29 -7.31 12.15 -11.88
CA GLU A 29 -8.35 11.74 -10.94
C GLU A 29 -7.85 10.64 -10.00
N PHE A 30 -7.19 9.61 -10.54
CA PHE A 30 -6.57 8.55 -9.75
C PHE A 30 -5.55 9.11 -8.75
N SER A 31 -4.64 9.97 -9.21
CA SER A 31 -3.58 10.51 -8.34
C SER A 31 -4.16 11.36 -7.22
N LEU A 32 -5.17 12.18 -7.51
CA LEU A 32 -5.86 12.97 -6.51
C LEU A 32 -6.64 12.09 -5.52
N ALA A 33 -7.37 11.08 -6.02
CA ALA A 33 -8.13 10.16 -5.18
C ALA A 33 -7.22 9.35 -4.27
N TRP A 34 -6.14 8.77 -4.81
CA TRP A 34 -5.19 7.98 -4.04
C TRP A 34 -4.42 8.82 -3.01
N HIS A 35 -4.07 10.07 -3.35
CA HIS A 35 -3.46 10.98 -2.39
C HIS A 35 -4.38 11.26 -1.19
N LYS A 36 -5.69 11.44 -1.43
CA LYS A 36 -6.71 11.63 -0.39
C LYS A 36 -7.02 10.36 0.39
N HIS A 37 -6.99 9.20 -0.28
CA HIS A 37 -7.20 7.89 0.34
C HIS A 37 -6.29 7.65 1.54
N ALA A 38 -5.08 8.23 1.55
CA ALA A 38 -4.20 8.20 2.72
C ALA A 38 -4.92 8.62 4.01
N GLN A 39 -5.75 9.67 3.97
CA GLN A 39 -6.51 10.14 5.13
C GLN A 39 -7.54 9.12 5.63
N VAL A 40 -8.08 8.29 4.72
CA VAL A 40 -9.04 7.23 5.05
C VAL A 40 -8.35 6.04 5.69
N VAL A 41 -7.16 5.66 5.21
CA VAL A 41 -6.48 4.44 5.65
C VAL A 41 -5.54 4.66 6.85
N ILE A 42 -5.01 5.88 7.04
CA ILE A 42 -4.11 6.21 8.16
C ILE A 42 -4.68 5.81 9.52
N PRO A 43 -5.98 6.05 9.85
CA PRO A 43 -6.53 5.63 11.12
C PRO A 43 -6.39 4.12 11.39
N TRP A 44 -6.77 3.31 10.41
CA TRP A 44 -6.61 1.85 10.47
C TRP A 44 -5.14 1.44 10.51
N PHE A 45 -4.27 2.11 9.74
CA PHE A 45 -2.83 1.84 9.74
C PHE A 45 -2.20 2.04 11.12
N LEU A 46 -2.48 3.15 11.81
CA LEU A 46 -1.91 3.38 13.14
C LEU A 46 -2.46 2.41 14.18
N GLU A 47 -3.76 2.11 14.14
CA GLU A 47 -4.40 1.14 15.04
C GLU A 47 -3.74 -0.24 14.93
N PHE A 48 -3.39 -0.67 13.72
CA PHE A 48 -2.84 -2.00 13.45
C PHE A 48 -1.31 -2.01 13.24
N GLY A 49 -0.60 -1.06 13.86
CA GLY A 49 0.84 -1.12 14.05
C GLY A 49 1.68 -0.74 12.83
N ILE A 50 1.10 -0.03 11.85
CA ILE A 50 1.86 0.55 10.74
C ILE A 50 2.71 1.71 11.23
N VAL A 51 3.99 1.65 10.87
CA VAL A 51 4.99 2.66 11.22
C VAL A 51 5.48 3.44 10.01
N GLU A 52 5.31 2.91 8.80
CA GLU A 52 5.62 3.62 7.56
C GLU A 52 4.54 3.32 6.51
N TYR A 53 4.05 4.35 5.84
CA TYR A 53 3.18 4.25 4.67
C TYR A 53 3.67 5.22 3.60
N VAL A 54 3.97 4.69 2.41
CA VAL A 54 4.45 5.46 1.28
C VAL A 54 3.58 5.18 0.05
N GLN A 55 3.23 6.25 -0.66
CA GLN A 55 2.62 6.21 -1.98
C GLN A 55 3.62 6.76 -3.00
N ILE A 56 3.94 5.99 -4.03
CA ILE A 56 4.77 6.46 -5.14
C ILE A 56 3.91 6.50 -6.39
N HIS A 57 3.71 7.70 -6.95
CA HIS A 57 2.92 7.88 -8.17
C HIS A 57 3.84 7.81 -9.38
N LEU A 58 3.58 6.88 -10.31
CA LEU A 58 4.41 6.72 -11.51
C LEU A 58 3.99 7.74 -12.58
N PRO A 59 4.94 8.28 -13.35
CA PRO A 59 4.65 9.23 -14.42
C PRO A 59 3.92 8.52 -15.56
N ASP A 60 3.28 9.31 -16.42
CA ASP A 60 2.58 8.76 -17.56
C ASP A 60 3.55 8.10 -18.54
N GLN A 61 3.40 6.77 -18.70
CA GLN A 61 4.24 5.98 -19.59
C GLN A 61 3.73 6.02 -21.04
N GLY A 62 2.61 6.73 -21.28
CA GLY A 62 1.90 6.74 -22.55
C GLY A 62 1.09 5.46 -22.77
N ASP A 63 -0.09 5.58 -23.38
CA ASP A 63 -0.86 4.43 -23.89
C ASP A 63 -0.21 3.89 -25.18
N GLU A 64 1.11 3.64 -25.18
CA GLU A 64 1.68 2.78 -26.21
C GLU A 64 1.18 1.35 -25.93
N ALA A 65 0.01 1.05 -26.50
CA ALA A 65 -0.38 -0.31 -26.77
C ALA A 65 0.82 -1.02 -27.40
N PRO A 66 1.26 -2.18 -26.87
CA PRO A 66 2.35 -2.89 -27.46
C PRO A 66 1.87 -3.46 -28.80
N ASN A 67 2.04 -2.68 -29.86
CA ASN A 67 2.13 -3.20 -31.20
C ASN A 67 3.62 -3.20 -31.56
N ALA A 68 4.37 -4.05 -30.85
CA ALA A 68 5.73 -4.39 -31.20
C ALA A 68 5.87 -5.90 -30.96
N GLU A 69 6.31 -6.57 -32.01
CA GLU A 69 6.50 -8.01 -32.16
C GLU A 69 7.08 -8.69 -30.92
N GLU A 70 6.73 -9.97 -30.74
CA GLU A 70 7.33 -10.85 -29.74
C GLU A 70 8.85 -10.58 -29.60
N PRO A 71 9.34 -10.24 -28.39
CA PRO A 71 10.75 -9.97 -28.23
C PRO A 71 11.54 -11.24 -28.49
N THR A 72 12.38 -11.18 -29.53
CA THR A 72 13.45 -12.14 -29.80
C THR A 72 14.24 -12.35 -28.50
N PRO A 73 14.62 -13.60 -28.13
CA PRO A 73 15.22 -13.87 -26.83
C PRO A 73 16.66 -13.33 -26.78
N ALA A 74 16.81 -12.05 -26.49
CA ALA A 74 18.09 -11.42 -26.21
C ALA A 74 18.49 -11.70 -24.76
N ARG A 75 19.50 -12.55 -24.63
CA ARG A 75 20.56 -12.56 -23.60
C ARG A 75 20.10 -12.31 -22.15
N ARG A 76 20.07 -13.40 -21.37
CA ARG A 76 20.11 -13.38 -19.91
C ARG A 76 21.43 -12.76 -19.46
N ASP A 77 21.47 -11.44 -19.28
CA ASP A 77 22.35 -10.81 -18.31
C ASP A 77 21.51 -10.43 -17.10
N GLY A 78 21.99 -10.88 -15.93
CA GLY A 78 21.21 -11.04 -14.72
C GLY A 78 20.91 -9.74 -13.97
N GLY A 79 19.71 -9.71 -13.39
CA GLY A 79 19.28 -8.74 -12.40
C GLY A 79 17.77 -8.85 -12.18
N ASP A 80 17.34 -9.16 -10.95
CA ASP A 80 15.92 -9.21 -10.57
C ASP A 80 15.16 -7.90 -10.86
N GLY A 81 15.89 -6.80 -11.06
CA GLY A 81 15.35 -5.49 -11.46
C GLY A 81 14.54 -5.51 -12.76
N GLY A 82 14.74 -6.49 -13.66
CA GLY A 82 13.97 -6.58 -14.90
C GLY A 82 12.50 -6.99 -14.70
N ALA A 83 12.19 -7.79 -13.67
CA ALA A 83 10.82 -8.23 -13.42
C ALA A 83 9.96 -7.14 -12.75
N ALA A 84 10.54 -6.45 -11.76
CA ALA A 84 9.91 -5.31 -11.09
C ALA A 84 9.57 -4.20 -12.10
N GLU A 85 10.51 -3.85 -12.97
CA GLU A 85 10.32 -2.80 -13.96
C GLU A 85 9.21 -3.14 -14.96
N ARG A 86 9.15 -4.39 -15.45
CA ARG A 86 8.04 -4.86 -16.31
C ARG A 86 6.69 -4.82 -15.61
N ALA A 87 6.64 -5.10 -14.30
CA ALA A 87 5.40 -4.98 -13.53
C ALA A 87 4.97 -3.51 -13.39
N LEU A 88 5.92 -2.60 -13.14
CA LEU A 88 5.65 -1.18 -12.98
C LEU A 88 5.34 -0.44 -14.29
N GLN A 89 5.74 -0.97 -15.45
CA GLN A 89 5.35 -0.42 -16.77
C GLN A 89 3.84 -0.31 -16.96
N LYS A 90 3.07 -1.20 -16.32
CA LYS A 90 1.60 -1.20 -16.38
C LYS A 90 0.95 -0.56 -15.16
N ALA A 91 1.72 -0.22 -14.13
CA ALA A 91 1.20 0.30 -12.87
C ALA A 91 1.06 1.82 -12.92
N ASP A 92 0.10 2.35 -12.14
CA ASP A 92 -0.04 3.78 -11.91
C ASP A 92 0.77 4.24 -10.68
N GLY A 93 1.19 3.31 -9.84
CA GLY A 93 2.04 3.59 -8.68
C GLY A 93 2.49 2.37 -7.91
N VAL A 94 3.08 2.63 -6.75
CA VAL A 94 3.50 1.63 -5.75
C VAL A 94 3.05 2.06 -4.36
N ALA A 95 2.43 1.14 -3.62
CA ALA A 95 2.17 1.30 -2.19
C ALA A 95 3.21 0.52 -1.40
N LEU A 96 3.73 1.11 -0.31
CA LEU A 96 4.67 0.47 0.59
C LEU A 96 4.22 0.70 2.02
N VAL A 97 4.24 -0.34 2.83
CA VAL A 97 3.79 -0.36 4.20
C VAL A 97 4.83 -1.11 5.04
N ARG A 98 5.26 -0.53 6.15
CA ARG A 98 6.04 -1.26 7.17
C ARG A 98 5.26 -1.29 8.46
N CYS A 99 5.17 -2.47 9.07
CA CYS A 99 4.40 -2.68 10.29
C CYS A 99 5.21 -3.41 11.35
N ARG A 100 4.90 -3.13 12.61
CA ARG A 100 5.26 -4.00 13.71
C ARG A 100 4.16 -5.05 13.84
N SER A 101 4.55 -6.28 14.16
CA SER A 101 3.56 -7.28 14.55
C SER A 101 2.84 -6.81 15.82
N VAL A 102 1.51 -6.96 15.84
CA VAL A 102 0.67 -6.60 16.98
C VAL A 102 -0.06 -7.86 17.49
N PRO A 103 -0.38 -7.93 18.79
CA PRO A 103 -1.17 -9.04 19.33
C PRO A 103 -2.55 -9.12 18.69
N SER A 104 -2.98 -10.33 18.32
CA SER A 104 -4.36 -10.65 17.94
C SER A 104 -5.17 -11.10 19.17
N VAL A 105 -6.50 -11.09 19.06
CA VAL A 105 -7.45 -11.57 20.08
C VAL A 105 -7.17 -13.01 20.51
N ASP A 106 -6.62 -13.85 19.63
CA ASP A 106 -6.24 -15.23 19.97
C ASP A 106 -4.87 -15.35 20.69
N GLY A 107 -4.23 -14.22 20.99
CA GLY A 107 -2.93 -14.15 21.65
C GLY A 107 -1.73 -14.34 20.72
N VAL A 108 -1.94 -14.58 19.42
CA VAL A 108 -0.85 -14.73 18.45
C VAL A 108 -0.47 -13.37 17.86
N THR A 109 0.81 -13.02 18.00
CA THR A 109 1.35 -11.79 17.40
C THR A 109 1.59 -11.99 15.90
N ARG A 110 0.96 -11.16 15.07
CA ARG A 110 1.03 -11.25 13.60
C ARG A 110 1.04 -9.86 12.96
N PRO A 111 1.47 -9.74 11.69
CA PRO A 111 1.30 -8.49 10.95
C PRO A 111 -0.16 -8.06 10.99
N PHE A 112 -0.41 -6.81 11.38
CA PHE A 112 -1.75 -6.21 11.54
C PHE A 112 -2.66 -6.81 12.62
N GLY A 113 -2.27 -7.86 13.35
CA GLY A 113 -3.18 -8.49 14.33
C GLY A 113 -4.50 -8.92 13.68
N ASP A 114 -5.60 -8.39 14.21
CA ASP A 114 -6.95 -8.62 13.68
C ASP A 114 -7.39 -7.62 12.61
N GLY A 115 -6.51 -6.71 12.20
CA GLY A 115 -6.81 -5.59 11.31
C GLY A 115 -7.49 -6.01 10.01
N LEU A 116 -7.07 -7.12 9.40
CA LEU A 116 -7.66 -7.64 8.15
C LEU A 116 -9.13 -8.06 8.30
N THR A 117 -9.56 -8.36 9.53
CA THR A 117 -10.96 -8.68 9.86
C THR A 117 -11.71 -7.49 10.46
N HIS A 118 -11.04 -6.35 10.66
CA HIS A 118 -11.63 -5.20 11.30
C HIS A 118 -12.71 -4.57 10.39
N PRO A 119 -13.92 -4.26 10.91
CA PRO A 119 -15.02 -3.72 10.11
C PRO A 119 -14.69 -2.41 9.38
N TYR A 120 -13.77 -1.60 9.91
CA TYR A 120 -13.32 -0.35 9.28
C TYR A 120 -12.75 -0.61 7.87
N LEU A 121 -11.98 -1.69 7.71
CA LEU A 121 -11.37 -2.05 6.43
C LEU A 121 -12.45 -2.26 5.37
N GLU A 122 -13.53 -2.97 5.70
CA GLU A 122 -14.60 -3.26 4.75
C GLU A 122 -15.57 -2.10 4.51
N LYS A 123 -15.95 -1.42 5.59
CA LYS A 123 -16.99 -0.39 5.55
C LYS A 123 -16.49 0.95 5.02
N LEU A 124 -15.19 1.23 5.15
CA LEU A 124 -14.61 2.52 4.78
C LEU A 124 -13.49 2.36 3.75
N VAL A 125 -12.41 1.65 4.08
CA VAL A 125 -11.21 1.56 3.20
C VAL A 125 -11.58 0.92 1.86
N ALA A 126 -12.17 -0.28 1.88
CA ALA A 126 -12.53 -1.01 0.67
C ALA A 126 -13.62 -0.30 -0.14
N VAL A 127 -14.55 0.41 0.52
CA VAL A 127 -15.56 1.25 -0.18
C VAL A 127 -14.89 2.38 -0.94
N ASP A 128 -13.93 3.04 -0.32
CA ASP A 128 -13.18 4.14 -0.93
C ASP A 128 -12.31 3.66 -2.09
N GLU A 129 -11.53 2.59 -1.88
CA GLU A 129 -10.67 2.00 -2.90
C GLU A 129 -11.43 1.59 -4.18
N ARG A 130 -12.62 0.99 -4.06
CA ARG A 130 -13.46 0.58 -5.21
C ARG A 130 -13.82 1.72 -6.17
N ARG A 131 -13.67 2.98 -5.73
CA ARG A 131 -13.94 4.17 -6.55
C ARG A 131 -12.83 4.41 -7.57
N PHE A 132 -11.58 4.10 -7.25
CA PHE A 132 -10.41 4.51 -8.04
C PHE A 132 -9.36 3.43 -8.27
N LEU A 133 -9.35 2.33 -7.51
CA LEU A 133 -8.44 1.19 -7.70
C LEU A 133 -9.03 0.12 -8.62
N HIS A 134 -8.14 -0.53 -9.37
CA HIS A 134 -8.42 -1.80 -10.03
C HIS A 134 -8.62 -2.91 -8.99
N GLU A 135 -9.36 -3.97 -9.35
CA GLU A 135 -9.60 -5.11 -8.47
C GLU A 135 -8.33 -5.92 -8.11
N GLU A 136 -7.27 -5.75 -8.89
CA GLU A 136 -5.92 -6.31 -8.63
C GLU A 136 -5.11 -5.44 -7.64
N SER A 137 -5.70 -4.40 -7.06
CA SER A 137 -5.05 -3.51 -6.10
C SER A 137 -5.85 -3.35 -4.80
N GLY A 138 -5.16 -2.87 -3.76
CA GLY A 138 -5.75 -2.57 -2.46
C GLY A 138 -6.29 -3.79 -1.72
N VAL A 139 -7.28 -3.57 -0.86
CA VAL A 139 -7.99 -4.59 -0.07
C VAL A 139 -8.63 -5.67 -0.96
N SER A 140 -9.03 -5.31 -2.18
CA SER A 140 -9.65 -6.25 -3.13
C SER A 140 -8.68 -7.36 -3.56
N ALA A 141 -7.38 -7.04 -3.70
CA ALA A 141 -6.34 -8.00 -4.04
C ALA A 141 -5.98 -8.93 -2.87
N VAL A 142 -6.01 -8.42 -1.64
CA VAL A 142 -5.69 -9.19 -0.41
C VAL A 142 -6.74 -10.28 -0.14
N LYS A 143 -7.97 -10.09 -0.61
CA LYS A 143 -9.10 -11.01 -0.39
C LYS A 143 -9.28 -12.08 -1.44
N ARG A 144 -8.64 -11.94 -2.59
CA ARG A 144 -8.58 -13.00 -3.61
C ARG A 144 -7.31 -13.82 -3.36
N GLU A 145 -7.27 -15.05 -3.86
CA GLU A 145 -5.98 -15.74 -4.04
C GLU A 145 -5.02 -14.76 -4.75
N PRO A 146 -3.73 -14.68 -4.34
CA PRO A 146 -2.85 -13.56 -4.65
C PRO A 146 -2.88 -13.24 -6.15
N PRO A 147 -2.86 -11.94 -6.53
CA PRO A 147 -3.08 -11.53 -7.90
C PRO A 147 -2.18 -12.32 -8.87
N THR A 148 -2.78 -12.81 -9.96
CA THR A 148 -2.13 -13.66 -10.98
C THR A 148 -1.08 -12.93 -11.82
N LEU A 149 -0.74 -11.69 -11.47
CA LEU A 149 0.51 -11.09 -11.90
C LEU A 149 1.60 -11.83 -11.13
N ALA A 150 2.40 -12.63 -11.83
CA ALA A 150 3.60 -13.27 -11.30
C ALA A 150 4.62 -12.17 -10.93
N VAL A 151 4.31 -11.46 -9.87
CA VAL A 151 5.14 -10.46 -9.23
C VAL A 151 6.07 -11.27 -8.32
N PRO A 152 7.40 -11.26 -8.56
CA PRO A 152 8.29 -11.94 -7.65
C PRO A 152 8.11 -11.37 -6.24
N ASP A 153 8.29 -12.21 -5.22
CA ASP A 153 8.40 -11.77 -3.82
C ASP A 153 9.64 -10.88 -3.69
N LEU A 154 9.49 -9.64 -4.12
CA LEU A 154 10.50 -8.60 -4.11
C LEU A 154 10.42 -7.88 -2.78
N GLU A 155 11.59 -7.63 -2.19
CA GLU A 155 11.68 -6.77 -1.02
C GLU A 155 11.06 -5.40 -1.35
N VAL A 156 10.29 -4.86 -0.41
CA VAL A 156 9.61 -3.55 -0.51
C VAL A 156 10.56 -2.43 -0.95
N ASP A 157 11.82 -2.51 -0.56
CA ASP A 157 12.83 -1.52 -0.92
C ASP A 157 13.26 -1.61 -2.39
N GLU A 158 13.13 -2.77 -3.03
CA GLU A 158 13.33 -2.90 -4.48
C GLU A 158 12.18 -2.22 -5.24
N TRP A 159 10.93 -2.40 -4.80
CA TRP A 159 9.78 -1.70 -5.39
C TRP A 159 9.97 -0.18 -5.34
N ARG A 160 10.35 0.33 -4.16
CA ARG A 160 10.65 1.75 -3.94
C ARG A 160 11.72 2.23 -4.92
N ARG A 161 12.84 1.51 -4.99
CA ARG A 161 13.99 1.87 -5.83
C ARG A 161 13.64 1.91 -7.31
N VAL A 162 12.96 0.89 -7.81
CA VAL A 162 12.57 0.80 -9.23
C VAL A 162 11.57 1.90 -9.57
N ALA A 163 10.56 2.13 -8.73
CA ALA A 163 9.56 3.18 -8.98
C ALA A 163 10.19 4.58 -9.04
N LEU A 164 11.12 4.88 -8.13
CA LEU A 164 11.85 6.16 -8.14
C LEU A 164 12.75 6.29 -9.37
N ARG A 165 13.42 5.21 -9.81
CA ARG A 165 14.22 5.20 -11.03
C ARG A 165 13.38 5.49 -12.28
N MET A 166 12.13 5.03 -12.30
CA MET A 166 11.16 5.29 -13.39
C MET A 166 10.55 6.71 -13.34
N GLY A 167 11.05 7.60 -12.47
CA GLY A 167 10.55 8.97 -12.33
C GLY A 167 9.31 9.08 -11.45
N GLY A 168 9.04 8.08 -10.62
CA GLY A 168 7.95 8.12 -9.65
C GLY A 168 8.13 9.24 -8.62
N VAL A 169 7.01 9.85 -8.22
CA VAL A 169 6.98 10.89 -7.17
C VAL A 169 6.54 10.25 -5.86
N GLU A 170 7.41 10.34 -4.86
CA GLU A 170 7.18 9.76 -3.54
C GLU A 170 6.41 10.71 -2.62
N HIS A 171 5.40 10.16 -1.96
CA HIS A 171 4.65 10.79 -0.88
C HIS A 171 4.69 9.89 0.35
N VAL A 172 5.49 10.28 1.34
CA VAL A 172 5.53 9.63 2.64
C VAL A 172 4.35 10.14 3.46
N LYS A 173 3.46 9.22 3.85
CA LYS A 173 2.21 9.53 4.57
C LYS A 173 2.30 9.24 6.06
N ILE A 174 3.07 8.23 6.43
CA ILE A 174 3.45 7.90 7.80
C ILE A 174 4.95 7.61 7.77
N LYS A 175 5.70 8.20 8.71
CA LYS A 175 7.09 7.86 8.97
C LYS A 175 7.33 7.77 10.48
N ASP A 176 7.91 6.65 10.89
CA ASP A 176 8.19 6.29 12.27
C ASP A 176 6.99 6.36 13.23
N ALA A 177 5.75 6.41 12.72
CA ALA A 177 4.49 6.75 13.41
C ALA A 177 4.52 8.02 14.31
N LYS A 178 5.65 8.73 14.39
CA LYS A 178 5.88 9.95 15.18
C LYS A 178 5.43 11.21 14.46
N ASP A 179 5.37 11.16 13.12
CA ASP A 179 4.99 12.31 12.28
C ASP A 179 3.47 12.50 12.17
N VAL A 180 2.68 11.68 12.86
CA VAL A 180 1.25 11.92 13.02
C VAL A 180 1.08 12.90 14.17
N VAL A 181 0.90 14.18 13.83
CA VAL A 181 0.78 15.27 14.79
C VAL A 181 -0.25 14.90 15.86
N GLU A 182 0.23 14.75 17.09
CA GLU A 182 -0.57 14.57 18.30
C GLU A 182 -1.62 15.70 18.36
N GLY A 183 -2.89 15.37 18.13
CA GLY A 183 -4.00 16.35 18.06
C GLY A 183 -4.66 16.55 16.69
N SER A 184 -4.24 15.84 15.62
CA SER A 184 -5.01 15.78 14.36
C SER A 184 -6.05 14.66 14.34
N TRP A 185 -6.14 13.94 15.45
CA TRP A 185 -7.11 12.90 15.71
C TRP A 185 -8.16 13.48 16.65
N TRP A 186 -9.37 12.92 16.65
CA TRP A 186 -10.54 13.19 17.51
C TRP A 186 -11.77 13.86 16.86
N ASP A 187 -11.66 14.96 16.11
CA ASP A 187 -12.88 15.71 15.69
C ASP A 187 -13.72 15.07 14.55
N GLU A 188 -13.13 14.26 13.67
CA GLU A 188 -13.89 13.58 12.59
C GLU A 188 -14.45 12.22 13.00
N TRP A 189 -13.88 11.59 14.04
CA TRP A 189 -14.27 10.24 14.49
C TRP A 189 -15.62 10.27 15.23
N GLU A 190 -15.86 11.25 16.12
CA GLU A 190 -17.15 11.42 16.79
C GLU A 190 -18.29 11.78 15.80
N LYS A 191 -17.98 12.53 14.74
CA LYS A 191 -19.00 12.92 13.74
C LYS A 191 -19.53 11.73 12.94
N LEU A 192 -18.68 10.75 12.63
CA LEU A 192 -19.07 9.57 11.87
C LEU A 192 -19.76 8.51 12.73
N GLU A 193 -19.41 8.37 14.01
CA GLU A 193 -20.11 7.44 14.92
C GLU A 193 -21.45 7.99 15.41
N LEU A 194 -21.57 9.30 15.65
CA LEU A 194 -22.77 9.87 16.27
C LEU A 194 -23.84 10.32 15.26
N GLY A 195 -23.55 10.31 13.96
CA GLY A 195 -24.52 10.71 12.93
C GLY A 195 -25.10 12.11 13.14
N ILE A 196 -24.34 13.01 13.77
CA ILE A 196 -24.80 14.38 14.06
C ILE A 196 -24.46 15.26 12.86
N PRO A 197 -25.44 15.73 12.07
CA PRO A 197 -25.18 16.75 11.08
C PRO A 197 -24.82 18.06 11.78
N SER A 198 -23.78 18.71 11.27
CA SER A 198 -23.34 20.07 11.61
C SER A 198 -24.42 21.12 11.37
#